data_AF-D8MMN8-F1
#
_entry.id   AF-D8MMN8-F1
#
_cell.length_a   1.000
_cell.length_b   1.000
_cell.length_c   1.000
_cell.angle_alpha   90.00
_cell.angle_beta   90.00
_cell.angle_gamma   90.00
#
_symmetry.space_group_name_H-M   'P 1'
#
loop_
_entity.id
_entity.type
_entity.pdbx_description
1 polymer ?
#
loop_
_entity_poly.entity_id
_entity_poly.type
_entity_poly.pdbx_seq_one_letter_code
_entity_poly.pdbx_strand_id
1 'polypeptide(L)'
;MKRLIIDCDPGNGIVGANVDDGLAIALALGSPNISLELITTVAGNTPCEQGFNVAKDLIENLGLTIPVLKGATQALAEPPQPWRDALDNRVHGNKLAHLWQGVRQPEAFVAPEEDAADAIARLICANPGEITLVAIGPLTNVALAMERYPEMVEAVQEIAIMGGVFALDDYIKDTNFGLDPEAAHKVLNSGANITLVPMDVTTQTLMTHSDLDRIARLNTPLARFVTETLRPWMDYSIQTRNLPGCWIHDALVVAWLLNQQVAKAADYYVNVELRPGQTRGKSWRYRPPLRVDVAIEPSTAGLVHVLQTVDNRLLLSMLEKALA
;
A
#
# COMPACT_ATOMS: atom_id res chain seq x y z
N MET A 1 -12.68 -9.32 -15.80
CA MET A 1 -11.86 -8.12 -15.53
C MET A 1 -12.14 -7.71 -14.10
N LYS A 2 -11.13 -7.50 -13.26
CA LYS A 2 -11.26 -7.05 -11.86
C LYS A 2 -11.33 -5.52 -11.85
N ARG A 3 -12.29 -4.95 -11.15
CA ARG A 3 -12.45 -3.49 -11.02
C ARG A 3 -11.83 -3.06 -9.70
N LEU A 4 -10.85 -2.17 -9.77
CA LEU A 4 -10.03 -1.77 -8.62
C LEU A 4 -10.21 -0.29 -8.29
N ILE A 5 -10.19 0.00 -6.99
CA ILE A 5 -9.81 1.30 -6.44
C ILE A 5 -8.45 1.10 -5.77
N ILE A 6 -7.51 2.03 -5.93
CA ILE A 6 -6.23 2.01 -5.21
C ILE A 6 -6.16 3.22 -4.27
N ASP A 7 -6.06 2.96 -2.97
CA ASP A 7 -5.80 3.95 -1.92
C ASP A 7 -4.34 3.85 -1.45
N CYS A 8 -3.56 4.91 -1.66
CA CYS A 8 -2.10 4.86 -1.66
C CYS A 8 -1.43 6.15 -1.17
N ASP A 9 -0.12 6.14 -0.98
CA ASP A 9 0.68 7.26 -0.49
C ASP A 9 2.00 7.41 -1.25
N PRO A 10 1.98 7.47 -2.60
CA PRO A 10 3.15 7.29 -3.44
C PRO A 10 4.22 8.36 -3.25
N GLY A 11 5.49 7.94 -3.32
CA GLY A 11 6.66 8.82 -3.21
C GLY A 11 7.58 8.82 -4.43
N ASN A 12 7.15 8.32 -5.59
CA ASN A 12 7.95 8.34 -6.83
C ASN A 12 8.42 9.76 -7.17
N GLY A 13 9.74 9.95 -7.28
CA GLY A 13 10.37 11.24 -7.50
C GLY A 13 10.59 12.08 -6.24
N ILE A 14 9.91 11.78 -5.13
CA ILE A 14 10.07 12.50 -3.86
C ILE A 14 11.31 11.99 -3.11
N VAL A 15 12.13 12.93 -2.63
CA VAL A 15 13.42 12.63 -1.99
C VAL A 15 13.20 11.82 -0.72
N GLY A 16 13.74 10.60 -0.67
CA GLY A 16 13.70 9.76 0.53
C GLY A 16 12.37 9.06 0.84
N ALA A 17 11.34 9.28 0.01
CA ALA A 17 10.05 8.60 0.16
C ALA A 17 10.06 7.23 -0.55
N ASN A 18 9.28 6.28 -0.01
CA ASN A 18 9.09 4.99 -0.65
C ASN A 18 8.28 5.14 -1.95
N VAL A 19 8.47 4.22 -2.89
CA VAL A 19 8.09 4.36 -4.30
C VAL A 19 7.31 3.14 -4.82
N ASP A 20 7.04 2.15 -3.97
CA ASP A 20 6.39 0.91 -4.39
C ASP A 20 4.91 1.05 -4.69
N ASP A 21 4.21 2.04 -4.12
CA ASP A 21 2.86 2.44 -4.55
C ASP A 21 2.80 2.69 -6.07
N GLY A 22 3.77 3.44 -6.62
CA GLY A 22 3.84 3.72 -8.05
C GLY A 22 4.08 2.46 -8.88
N LEU A 23 4.81 1.48 -8.32
CA LEU A 23 4.98 0.17 -8.97
C LEU A 23 3.69 -0.65 -8.95
N ALA A 24 2.90 -0.57 -7.87
CA ALA A 24 1.59 -1.22 -7.76
C ALA A 24 0.58 -0.61 -8.73
N ILE A 25 0.52 0.73 -8.82
CA ILE A 25 -0.30 1.44 -9.81
C ILE A 25 0.13 1.05 -11.22
N ALA A 26 1.43 1.03 -11.50
CA ALA A 26 1.94 0.63 -12.82
C ALA A 26 1.59 -0.82 -13.17
N LEU A 27 1.71 -1.76 -12.23
CA LEU A 27 1.26 -3.14 -12.44
C LEU A 27 -0.24 -3.21 -12.75
N ALA A 28 -1.06 -2.42 -12.06
CA ALA A 28 -2.50 -2.36 -12.30
C ALA A 28 -2.82 -1.83 -13.70
N LEU A 29 -2.21 -0.70 -14.10
CA LEU A 29 -2.39 -0.06 -15.41
C LEU A 29 -1.91 -0.94 -16.58
N GLY A 30 -0.80 -1.64 -16.39
CA GLY A 30 -0.22 -2.53 -17.39
C GLY A 30 -0.93 -3.88 -17.53
N SER A 31 -1.89 -4.18 -16.66
CA SER A 31 -2.55 -5.48 -16.62
C SER A 31 -3.90 -5.45 -17.33
N PRO A 32 -4.08 -6.19 -18.46
CA PRO A 32 -5.31 -6.14 -19.26
C PRO A 32 -6.55 -6.73 -18.56
N ASN A 33 -6.34 -7.42 -17.44
CA ASN A 33 -7.41 -8.02 -16.65
C ASN A 33 -7.90 -7.11 -15.51
N ILE A 34 -7.34 -5.90 -15.37
CA ILE A 34 -7.72 -4.90 -14.37
C ILE A 34 -8.38 -3.71 -15.07
N SER A 35 -9.47 -3.21 -14.49
CA SER A 35 -10.02 -1.88 -14.72
C SER A 35 -9.71 -1.06 -13.47
N LEU A 36 -8.85 -0.05 -13.57
CA LEU A 36 -8.57 0.86 -12.46
C LEU A 36 -9.55 2.04 -12.54
N GLU A 37 -10.48 2.09 -11.59
CA GLU A 37 -11.63 3.00 -11.63
C GLU A 37 -11.36 4.32 -10.89
N LEU A 38 -10.52 4.29 -9.86
CA LEU A 38 -10.20 5.42 -9.00
C LEU A 38 -8.84 5.20 -8.31
N ILE A 39 -8.08 6.28 -8.18
CA ILE A 39 -6.92 6.37 -7.30
C ILE A 39 -7.23 7.41 -6.22
N THR A 40 -7.02 7.05 -4.97
CA THR A 40 -7.10 7.97 -3.84
C THR A 40 -5.77 8.03 -3.12
N THR A 41 -5.46 9.20 -2.56
CA THR A 41 -4.24 9.37 -1.78
C THR A 41 -4.50 9.64 -0.31
N VAL A 42 -3.58 9.21 0.54
CA VAL A 42 -3.60 9.40 2.00
C VAL A 42 -2.23 9.86 2.47
N ALA A 43 -2.14 10.54 3.61
CA ALA A 43 -0.86 10.92 4.19
C ALA A 43 -0.14 9.69 4.77
N GLY A 44 1.08 9.43 4.28
CA GLY A 44 1.91 8.29 4.70
C GLY A 44 3.39 8.48 4.33
N ASN A 45 3.95 7.68 3.42
CA ASN A 45 5.31 7.87 2.90
C ASN A 45 5.56 9.32 2.48
N THR A 46 4.53 10.00 1.94
CA THR A 46 4.53 11.44 1.67
C THR A 46 3.34 12.15 2.33
N PRO A 47 3.40 13.48 2.50
CA PRO A 47 2.18 14.26 2.74
C PRO A 47 1.16 14.02 1.61
N CYS A 48 -0.13 13.92 1.95
CA CYS A 48 -1.19 13.53 1.02
C CYS A 48 -1.22 14.35 -0.29
N GLU A 49 -0.89 15.65 -0.23
CA GLU A 49 -0.81 16.53 -1.41
C GLU A 49 0.36 16.17 -2.34
N GLN A 50 1.51 15.76 -1.79
CA GLN A 50 2.63 15.28 -2.60
C GLN A 50 2.30 13.93 -3.24
N GLY A 51 1.74 12.99 -2.48
CA GLY A 51 1.26 11.71 -3.04
C GLY A 51 0.21 11.90 -4.13
N PHE A 52 -0.72 12.86 -3.94
CA PHE A 52 -1.70 13.24 -4.98
C PHE A 52 -1.00 13.69 -6.26
N ASN A 53 -0.02 14.59 -6.14
CA ASN A 53 0.75 15.08 -7.29
C ASN A 53 1.50 13.95 -7.99
N VAL A 54 2.12 13.02 -7.25
CA VAL A 54 2.80 11.85 -7.83
C VAL A 54 1.84 10.96 -8.62
N ALA A 55 0.69 10.61 -8.02
CA ALA A 55 -0.31 9.78 -8.69
C ALA A 55 -0.90 10.49 -9.93
N LYS A 56 -1.22 11.78 -9.81
CA LYS A 56 -1.78 12.57 -10.91
C LYS A 56 -0.79 12.75 -12.05
N ASP A 57 0.47 13.02 -11.73
CA ASP A 57 1.56 13.14 -12.69
C ASP A 57 1.73 11.85 -13.51
N LEU A 58 1.67 10.68 -12.86
CA LEU A 58 1.69 9.39 -13.57
C LEU A 58 0.53 9.25 -14.56
N ILE A 59 -0.69 9.55 -14.12
CA ILE A 59 -1.89 9.43 -14.96
C ILE A 59 -1.86 10.39 -16.15
N GLU A 60 -1.44 11.66 -15.95
CA GLU A 60 -1.31 12.66 -17.02
C GLU A 60 -0.23 12.28 -18.04
N ASN A 61 0.93 11.79 -17.59
CA ASN A 61 2.01 11.37 -18.49
C ASN A 61 1.65 10.19 -19.39
N LEU A 62 0.69 9.37 -18.97
CA LEU A 62 0.17 8.26 -19.76
C LEU A 62 -1.03 8.66 -20.63
N GLY A 63 -1.52 9.90 -20.53
CA GLY A 63 -2.69 10.38 -21.24
C GLY A 63 -3.98 9.67 -20.81
N LEU A 64 -4.04 9.21 -19.55
CA LEU A 64 -5.18 8.49 -18.99
C LEU A 64 -6.13 9.46 -18.26
N THR A 65 -7.40 9.07 -18.15
CA THR A 65 -8.46 9.89 -17.53
C THR A 65 -8.96 9.31 -16.21
N ILE A 66 -8.17 8.44 -15.57
CA ILE A 66 -8.53 7.82 -14.30
C ILE A 66 -8.59 8.93 -13.23
N PRO A 67 -9.70 9.05 -12.47
CA PRO A 67 -9.79 10.02 -11.39
C PRO A 67 -8.72 9.77 -10.34
N VAL A 68 -8.07 10.85 -9.90
CA VAL A 68 -7.15 10.86 -8.76
C VAL A 68 -7.72 11.86 -7.76
N LEU A 69 -7.94 11.44 -6.52
CA LEU A 69 -8.52 12.26 -5.47
C LEU A 69 -7.62 12.32 -4.24
N LYS A 70 -7.63 13.47 -3.58
CA LYS A 70 -6.90 13.69 -2.34
C LYS A 70 -7.76 13.31 -1.15
N GLY A 71 -7.21 12.53 -0.23
CA GLY A 71 -7.90 12.08 0.97
C GLY A 71 -7.34 12.69 2.25
N ALA A 72 -7.33 11.88 3.31
CA ALA A 72 -6.96 12.28 4.65
C ALA A 72 -5.50 12.73 4.74
N THR A 73 -5.29 13.90 5.34
CA THR A 73 -3.97 14.51 5.55
C THR A 73 -3.32 14.11 6.88
N GLN A 74 -4.06 13.41 7.74
CA GLN A 74 -3.64 12.96 9.06
C GLN A 74 -4.41 11.71 9.46
N ALA A 75 -3.83 10.92 10.38
CA ALA A 75 -4.49 9.77 10.99
C ALA A 75 -5.72 10.17 11.82
N LEU A 76 -6.57 9.20 12.16
CA LEU A 76 -7.77 9.41 12.97
C LEU A 76 -7.47 9.95 14.37
N ALA A 77 -6.37 9.50 14.98
CA ALA A 77 -6.00 9.89 16.35
C ALA A 77 -4.49 10.11 16.56
N GLU A 78 -3.63 9.38 15.83
CA GLU A 78 -2.18 9.50 15.99
C GLU A 78 -1.67 10.87 15.50
N PRO A 79 -0.88 11.61 16.29
CA PRO A 79 -0.34 12.90 15.87
C PRO A 79 0.60 12.76 14.66
N PRO A 80 0.48 13.61 13.63
CA PRO A 80 1.28 13.48 12.41
C PRO A 80 2.74 13.90 12.59
N GLN A 81 3.03 14.83 13.50
CA GLN A 81 4.34 15.49 13.58
C GLN A 81 5.52 14.52 13.81
N PRO A 82 5.49 13.58 14.78
CA PRO A 82 6.60 12.65 14.98
C PRO A 82 6.88 11.78 13.76
N TRP A 83 5.82 11.39 13.04
CA TRP A 83 5.94 10.64 11.80
C TRP A 83 6.52 11.48 10.66
N ARG A 84 6.06 12.72 10.49
CA ARG A 84 6.62 13.68 9.51
C ARG A 84 8.10 13.95 9.79
N ASP A 85 8.44 14.28 11.03
CA ASP A 85 9.83 14.53 11.42
C ASP A 85 10.73 13.33 11.11
N ALA A 86 10.24 12.11 11.35
CA ALA A 86 11.00 10.89 11.08
C ALA A 86 11.10 10.57 9.58
N LEU A 87 10.01 10.63 8.82
CA LEU A 87 9.97 10.21 7.41
C LEU A 87 10.64 11.26 6.50
N ASP A 88 10.30 12.53 6.70
CA ASP A 88 10.76 13.62 5.83
C ASP A 88 12.27 13.91 6.03
N ASN A 89 12.82 13.63 7.22
CA ASN A 89 14.24 13.90 7.53
C ASN A 89 15.16 12.68 7.48
N ARG A 90 14.64 11.44 7.39
CA ARG A 90 15.48 10.22 7.47
C ARG A 90 16.59 10.21 6.42
N VAL A 91 16.24 10.57 5.18
CA VAL A 91 17.18 10.62 4.05
C VAL A 91 18.31 11.64 4.26
N HIS A 92 17.99 12.77 4.91
CA HIS A 92 18.95 13.81 5.26
C HIS A 92 19.85 13.38 6.42
N GLY A 93 19.29 12.74 7.45
CA GLY A 93 20.05 12.16 8.56
C GLY A 93 21.05 11.10 8.09
N ASN A 94 20.66 10.30 7.10
CA ASN A 94 21.53 9.31 6.45
C ASN A 94 22.51 9.92 5.45
N LYS A 95 22.40 11.22 5.12
CA LYS A 95 23.21 11.94 4.11
C LYS A 95 23.08 11.37 2.69
N LEU A 96 21.93 10.79 2.37
CA LEU A 96 21.66 10.10 1.10
C LEU A 96 20.76 10.88 0.13
N ALA A 97 20.38 12.12 0.45
CA ALA A 97 19.54 12.94 -0.42
C ALA A 97 20.16 13.18 -1.81
N HIS A 98 21.48 13.07 -1.94
CA HIS A 98 22.19 13.19 -3.21
C HIS A 98 21.81 12.10 -4.24
N LEU A 99 21.27 10.96 -3.81
CA LEU A 99 20.80 9.89 -4.69
C LEU A 99 19.64 10.35 -5.60
N TRP A 100 18.91 11.40 -5.20
CA TRP A 100 17.82 11.97 -5.98
C TRP A 100 18.25 13.14 -6.90
N GLN A 101 19.55 13.42 -7.03
CA GLN A 101 20.02 14.47 -7.93
C GLN A 101 19.72 14.12 -9.40
N GLY A 102 19.02 15.01 -10.09
CA GLY A 102 18.61 14.80 -11.48
C GLY A 102 17.40 13.88 -11.67
N VAL A 103 16.79 13.40 -10.58
CA VAL A 103 15.54 12.64 -10.63
C VAL A 103 14.39 13.60 -10.85
N ARG A 104 13.52 13.23 -11.80
CA ARG A 104 12.30 13.98 -12.13
C ARG A 104 11.40 14.10 -10.89
N GLN A 105 10.94 15.33 -10.64
CA GLN A 105 9.93 15.62 -9.63
C GLN A 105 8.53 15.59 -10.27
N PRO A 106 7.49 15.19 -9.53
CA PRO A 106 6.11 15.27 -10.03
C PRO A 106 5.69 16.72 -10.24
N GLU A 107 4.83 16.95 -11.23
CA GLU A 107 4.19 18.25 -11.41
C GLU A 107 3.17 18.55 -10.29
N ALA A 108 2.91 19.83 -10.04
CA ALA A 108 1.91 20.25 -9.07
C ALA A 108 0.54 20.41 -9.75
N PHE A 109 -0.48 19.76 -9.18
CA PHE A 109 -1.85 19.78 -9.69
C PHE A 109 -2.82 20.34 -8.66
N VAL A 110 -3.91 20.91 -9.13
CA VAL A 110 -5.03 21.31 -8.27
C VAL A 110 -5.95 20.11 -8.08
N ALA A 111 -6.10 19.66 -6.83
CA ALA A 111 -6.99 18.55 -6.50
C ALA A 111 -8.47 18.96 -6.68
N PRO A 112 -9.32 18.06 -7.19
CA PRO A 112 -10.78 18.25 -7.14
C PRO A 112 -11.27 18.46 -5.70
N GLU A 113 -12.40 19.15 -5.51
CA GLU A 113 -13.03 19.38 -4.19
C GLU A 113 -13.76 18.14 -3.62
N GLU A 114 -13.57 16.98 -4.24
CA GLU A 114 -14.23 15.73 -3.86
C GLU A 114 -13.40 14.96 -2.83
N ASP A 115 -14.01 14.59 -1.71
CA ASP A 115 -13.36 13.83 -0.64
C ASP A 115 -13.15 12.37 -1.05
N ALA A 116 -11.92 11.88 -0.89
CA ALA A 116 -11.55 10.52 -1.28
C ALA A 116 -12.36 9.43 -0.57
N ALA A 117 -12.64 9.56 0.73
CA ALA A 117 -13.38 8.55 1.48
C ALA A 117 -14.84 8.45 0.98
N ASP A 118 -15.45 9.60 0.69
CA ASP A 118 -16.80 9.65 0.11
C ASP A 118 -16.84 9.09 -1.32
N ALA A 119 -15.79 9.31 -2.12
CA ALA A 119 -15.68 8.76 -3.46
C ALA A 119 -15.49 7.24 -3.45
N ILE A 120 -14.62 6.71 -2.58
CA ILE A 120 -14.44 5.27 -2.36
C ILE A 120 -15.79 4.62 -2.02
N ALA A 121 -16.46 5.12 -0.99
CA ALA A 121 -17.72 4.56 -0.53
C ALA A 121 -18.80 4.62 -1.61
N ARG A 122 -19.03 5.79 -2.24
CA ARG A 122 -20.06 5.91 -3.28
C ARG A 122 -19.83 4.97 -4.45
N LEU A 123 -18.58 4.84 -4.91
CA LEU A 123 -18.27 3.96 -6.03
C LEU A 123 -18.51 2.49 -5.66
N ILE A 124 -18.12 2.06 -4.47
CA ILE A 124 -18.36 0.69 -3.98
C ILE A 124 -19.85 0.43 -3.76
N CYS A 125 -20.56 1.30 -3.04
CA CYS A 125 -21.98 1.14 -2.73
C CYS A 125 -22.87 1.15 -3.99
N ALA A 126 -22.46 1.88 -5.03
CA ALA A 126 -23.16 1.86 -6.32
C ALA A 126 -22.91 0.58 -7.15
N ASN A 127 -21.90 -0.23 -6.78
CA ASN A 127 -21.48 -1.43 -7.51
C ASN A 127 -21.23 -2.61 -6.56
N PRO A 128 -22.27 -3.05 -5.80
CA PRO A 128 -22.10 -4.04 -4.74
C PRO A 128 -21.58 -5.38 -5.29
N GLY A 129 -20.52 -5.90 -4.67
CA GLY A 129 -19.85 -7.15 -5.01
C GLY A 129 -18.91 -7.08 -6.20
N GLU A 130 -18.72 -5.91 -6.82
CA GLU A 130 -17.93 -5.77 -8.06
C GLU A 130 -16.57 -5.09 -7.87
N ILE A 131 -16.42 -4.23 -6.85
CA ILE A 131 -15.22 -3.41 -6.65
C ILE A 131 -14.34 -4.03 -5.55
N THR A 132 -13.08 -4.28 -5.90
CA THR A 132 -12.02 -4.59 -4.93
C THR A 132 -11.27 -3.30 -4.57
N LEU A 133 -11.13 -3.03 -3.27
CA LEU A 133 -10.35 -1.91 -2.75
C LEU A 133 -8.94 -2.38 -2.40
N VAL A 134 -7.94 -1.85 -3.09
CA VAL A 134 -6.51 -2.07 -2.80
C VAL A 134 -6.04 -0.93 -1.91
N ALA A 135 -5.83 -1.20 -0.63
CA ALA A 135 -5.41 -0.22 0.36
C ALA A 135 -3.94 -0.48 0.74
N ILE A 136 -3.05 0.31 0.14
CA ILE A 136 -1.60 0.16 0.24
C ILE A 136 -0.90 1.29 1.00
N GLY A 137 -1.67 2.28 1.47
CA GLY A 137 -1.24 3.25 2.48
C GLY A 137 -1.93 3.09 3.83
N PRO A 138 -1.78 4.05 4.76
CA PRO A 138 -2.55 4.10 6.00
C PRO A 138 -4.06 4.07 5.76
N LEU A 139 -4.79 3.29 6.57
CA LEU A 139 -6.19 2.94 6.31
C LEU A 139 -7.21 4.05 6.62
N THR A 140 -6.76 5.29 6.79
CA THR A 140 -7.60 6.41 7.27
C THR A 140 -8.77 6.69 6.33
N ASN A 141 -8.53 6.75 5.02
CA ASN A 141 -9.60 6.96 4.03
C ASN A 141 -10.63 5.81 4.10
N VAL A 142 -10.16 4.57 4.18
CA VAL A 142 -11.00 3.37 4.25
C VAL A 142 -11.87 3.37 5.51
N ALA A 143 -11.28 3.69 6.66
CA ALA A 143 -11.99 3.76 7.94
C ALA A 143 -13.04 4.89 7.95
N LEU A 144 -12.71 6.06 7.39
CA LEU A 144 -13.67 7.17 7.24
C LEU A 144 -14.81 6.80 6.29
N ALA A 145 -14.51 6.11 5.19
CA ALA A 145 -15.49 5.65 4.22
C ALA A 145 -16.50 4.69 4.87
N MET A 146 -16.02 3.69 5.61
CA MET A 146 -16.86 2.75 6.36
C MET A 146 -17.67 3.42 7.48
N GLU A 147 -17.11 4.42 8.16
CA GLU A 147 -17.80 5.14 9.22
C GLU A 147 -18.95 5.99 8.69
N ARG A 148 -18.76 6.62 7.53
CA ARG A 148 -19.78 7.46 6.88
C ARG A 148 -20.83 6.63 6.11
N TYR A 149 -20.41 5.49 5.56
CA TYR A 149 -21.23 4.60 4.73
C TYR A 149 -21.10 3.15 5.20
N PRO A 150 -21.77 2.76 6.30
CA PRO A 150 -21.66 1.42 6.87
C PRO A 150 -22.01 0.28 5.89
N GLU A 151 -22.90 0.55 4.93
CA GLU A 151 -23.27 -0.40 3.87
C GLU A 151 -22.11 -0.77 2.93
N MET A 152 -21.04 0.04 2.90
CA MET A 152 -19.82 -0.27 2.15
C MET A 152 -19.20 -1.61 2.57
N VAL A 153 -19.32 -1.97 3.85
CA VAL A 153 -18.75 -3.21 4.41
C VAL A 153 -19.31 -4.45 3.72
N GLU A 154 -20.60 -4.45 3.41
CA GLU A 154 -21.27 -5.56 2.70
C GLU A 154 -21.15 -5.41 1.18
N ALA A 155 -21.08 -4.18 0.67
CA ALA A 155 -21.01 -3.90 -0.76
C ALA A 155 -19.61 -4.14 -1.37
N VAL A 156 -18.52 -4.01 -0.60
CA VAL A 156 -17.17 -4.22 -1.12
C VAL A 156 -16.93 -5.68 -1.46
N GLN A 157 -16.34 -5.97 -2.62
CA GLN A 157 -16.01 -7.35 -3.01
C GLN A 157 -14.91 -7.93 -2.11
N GLU A 158 -13.86 -7.16 -1.92
CA GLU A 158 -12.65 -7.51 -1.16
C GLU A 158 -11.90 -6.22 -0.82
N ILE A 159 -11.30 -6.17 0.37
CA ILE A 159 -10.31 -5.16 0.74
C ILE A 159 -8.96 -5.86 0.84
N ALA A 160 -8.06 -5.57 -0.10
CA ALA A 160 -6.72 -6.12 -0.14
C ALA A 160 -5.73 -5.09 0.43
N ILE A 161 -5.12 -5.41 1.57
CA ILE A 161 -4.38 -4.47 2.41
C ILE A 161 -2.89 -4.81 2.40
N MET A 162 -2.01 -3.85 2.09
CA MET A 162 -0.61 -3.93 2.52
C MET A 162 -0.51 -3.30 3.91
N GLY A 163 -0.11 -4.10 4.89
CA GLY A 163 0.11 -3.59 6.24
C GLY A 163 0.27 -4.67 7.29
N GLY A 164 0.75 -4.25 8.46
CA GLY A 164 0.99 -5.14 9.59
C GLY A 164 2.29 -5.95 9.48
N VAL A 165 2.74 -6.43 10.64
CA VAL A 165 3.90 -7.29 10.85
C VAL A 165 3.66 -8.20 12.04
N PHE A 166 4.09 -9.46 11.98
CA PHE A 166 3.84 -10.44 13.03
C PHE A 166 5.12 -11.03 13.63
N ALA A 167 6.07 -11.47 12.80
CA ALA A 167 7.20 -12.29 13.21
C ALA A 167 8.53 -11.88 12.54
N LEU A 168 8.80 -10.57 12.49
CA LEU A 168 10.11 -10.03 12.11
C LEU A 168 10.85 -9.50 13.34
N ASP A 169 12.13 -9.86 13.48
CA ASP A 169 12.93 -9.56 14.68
C ASP A 169 13.21 -8.05 14.85
N ASP A 170 13.29 -7.32 13.74
CA ASP A 170 13.65 -5.91 13.66
C ASP A 170 12.44 -4.95 13.53
N TYR A 171 11.21 -5.49 13.52
CA TYR A 171 9.99 -4.70 13.38
C TYR A 171 8.96 -5.01 14.47
N ILE A 172 8.62 -3.99 15.26
CA ILE A 172 7.50 -4.05 16.22
C ILE A 172 6.16 -3.75 15.53
N LYS A 173 6.18 -2.86 14.55
CA LYS A 173 5.02 -2.45 13.77
C LYS A 173 5.44 -2.06 12.35
N ASP A 174 4.50 -2.22 11.45
CA ASP A 174 4.54 -1.71 10.08
C ASP A 174 4.25 -0.20 10.06
N THR A 175 4.67 0.49 8.98
CA THR A 175 4.45 1.93 8.79
C THR A 175 2.98 2.27 8.63
N ASN A 176 2.22 1.55 7.79
CA ASN A 176 0.81 1.87 7.49
C ASN A 176 -0.07 1.73 8.73
N PHE A 177 0.06 0.62 9.46
CA PHE A 177 -0.68 0.40 10.71
C PHE A 177 -0.13 1.25 11.86
N GLY A 178 1.16 1.59 11.84
CA GLY A 178 1.78 2.44 12.84
C GLY A 178 1.33 3.90 12.74
N LEU A 179 1.11 4.40 11.51
CA LEU A 179 0.63 5.74 11.21
C LEU A 179 -0.81 5.95 11.68
N ASP A 180 -1.70 4.98 11.43
CA ASP A 180 -3.09 5.05 11.88
C ASP A 180 -3.58 3.71 12.49
N PRO A 181 -3.20 3.42 13.75
CA PRO A 181 -3.63 2.22 14.44
C PRO A 181 -5.16 2.14 14.59
N GLU A 182 -5.83 3.27 14.83
CA GLU A 182 -7.28 3.33 14.97
C GLU A 182 -7.99 2.94 13.68
N ALA A 183 -7.53 3.45 12.54
CA ALA A 183 -8.10 3.08 11.25
C ALA A 183 -7.86 1.60 10.94
N ALA A 184 -6.65 1.09 11.18
CA ALA A 184 -6.36 -0.33 11.02
C ALA A 184 -7.25 -1.22 11.91
N HIS A 185 -7.47 -0.83 13.16
CA HIS A 185 -8.38 -1.52 14.07
C HIS A 185 -9.81 -1.53 13.53
N LYS A 186 -10.34 -0.36 13.10
CA LYS A 186 -11.69 -0.24 12.55
C LYS A 186 -11.88 -1.13 11.32
N VAL A 187 -10.96 -1.08 10.36
CA VAL A 187 -11.06 -1.84 9.10
C VAL A 187 -10.95 -3.35 9.36
N LEU A 188 -9.96 -3.81 10.14
CA LEU A 188 -9.77 -5.23 10.43
C LEU A 188 -10.96 -5.86 11.20
N ASN A 189 -11.68 -5.06 11.99
CA ASN A 189 -12.85 -5.51 12.75
C ASN A 189 -14.18 -5.15 12.07
N SER A 190 -14.17 -4.68 10.82
CA SER A 190 -15.38 -4.26 10.08
C SER A 190 -16.31 -5.42 9.72
N GLY A 191 -15.77 -6.62 9.55
CA GLY A 191 -16.51 -7.77 9.00
C GLY A 191 -16.48 -7.86 7.47
N ALA A 192 -15.80 -6.94 6.78
CA ALA A 192 -15.56 -7.03 5.35
C ALA A 192 -14.70 -8.26 4.97
N ASN A 193 -14.77 -8.68 3.71
CA ASN A 193 -13.85 -9.68 3.15
C ASN A 193 -12.45 -9.08 2.98
N ILE A 194 -11.47 -9.50 3.80
CA ILE A 194 -10.14 -8.87 3.85
C ILE A 194 -9.05 -9.88 3.49
N THR A 195 -8.18 -9.45 2.57
CA THR A 195 -6.86 -10.05 2.34
C THR A 195 -5.79 -9.14 2.93
N LEU A 196 -4.88 -9.69 3.72
CA LEU A 196 -3.76 -8.96 4.33
C LEU A 196 -2.42 -9.44 3.77
N VAL A 197 -1.61 -8.49 3.34
CA VAL A 197 -0.27 -8.67 2.78
C VAL A 197 0.75 -8.04 3.73
N PRO A 198 1.16 -8.75 4.80
CA PRO A 198 2.01 -8.19 5.85
C PRO A 198 3.49 -8.08 5.45
N MET A 199 4.27 -7.38 6.27
CA MET A 199 5.73 -7.33 6.14
C MET A 199 6.38 -8.71 6.15
N ASP A 200 5.82 -9.68 6.88
CA ASP A 200 6.31 -11.06 6.93
C ASP A 200 6.43 -11.70 5.53
N VAL A 201 5.53 -11.36 4.60
CA VAL A 201 5.58 -11.86 3.21
C VAL A 201 6.26 -10.87 2.27
N THR A 202 6.04 -9.57 2.44
CA THR A 202 6.58 -8.58 1.50
C THR A 202 8.10 -8.41 1.61
N THR A 203 8.69 -8.68 2.77
CA THR A 203 10.15 -8.73 2.95
C THR A 203 10.83 -9.93 2.30
N GLN A 204 10.05 -10.91 1.79
CA GLN A 204 10.55 -12.01 0.95
C GLN A 204 10.59 -11.62 -0.55
N THR A 205 9.96 -10.50 -0.93
CA THR A 205 10.11 -9.93 -2.27
C THR A 205 11.50 -9.33 -2.42
N LEU A 206 12.00 -9.22 -3.65
CA LEU A 206 13.25 -8.55 -3.92
C LEU A 206 13.32 -8.16 -5.39
N MET A 207 13.44 -6.87 -5.66
CA MET A 207 13.80 -6.34 -6.97
C MET A 207 15.24 -5.82 -6.92
N THR A 208 16.07 -6.29 -7.84
CA THR A 208 17.47 -5.86 -8.00
C THR A 208 17.60 -4.86 -9.15
N HIS A 209 18.76 -4.20 -9.27
CA HIS A 209 19.04 -3.35 -10.43
C HIS A 209 18.95 -4.13 -11.75
N SER A 210 19.35 -5.40 -11.75
CA SER A 210 19.28 -6.23 -12.96
C SER A 210 17.83 -6.48 -13.41
N ASP A 211 16.89 -6.58 -12.47
CA ASP A 211 15.47 -6.68 -12.76
C ASP A 211 14.92 -5.36 -13.29
N LEU A 212 15.29 -4.25 -12.64
CA LEU A 212 14.91 -2.91 -13.09
C LEU A 212 15.46 -2.58 -14.49
N ASP A 213 16.68 -3.02 -14.80
CA ASP A 213 17.30 -2.85 -16.12
C ASP A 213 16.57 -3.67 -17.20
N ARG A 214 15.98 -4.82 -16.86
CA ARG A 214 15.13 -5.59 -17.78
C ARG A 214 13.85 -4.82 -18.11
N ILE A 215 13.21 -4.22 -17.09
CA ILE A 215 12.03 -3.35 -17.29
C ILE A 215 12.40 -2.11 -18.11
N ALA A 216 13.54 -1.47 -17.82
CA ALA A 216 13.97 -0.25 -18.54
C ALA A 216 14.15 -0.48 -20.06
N ARG A 217 14.55 -1.69 -20.47
CA ARG A 217 14.71 -2.06 -21.90
C ARG A 217 13.40 -2.10 -22.67
N LEU A 218 12.24 -2.20 -21.99
CA LEU A 218 10.92 -2.19 -22.64
C LEU A 218 10.64 -0.82 -23.29
N ASN A 219 11.20 0.25 -22.72
CA ASN A 219 11.13 1.62 -23.27
C ASN A 219 9.69 2.13 -23.52
N THR A 220 8.73 1.64 -22.73
CA THR A 220 7.36 2.17 -22.70
C THR A 220 7.29 3.39 -21.78
N PRO A 221 6.30 4.30 -21.95
CA PRO A 221 6.10 5.42 -21.03
C PRO A 221 6.01 4.98 -19.56
N LEU A 222 5.29 3.89 -19.30
CA LEU A 222 5.10 3.33 -17.96
C LEU A 222 6.40 2.74 -17.39
N ALA A 223 7.15 1.98 -18.19
CA ALA A 223 8.45 1.45 -17.77
C ALA A 223 9.46 2.58 -17.47
N ARG A 224 9.47 3.66 -18.27
CA ARG A 224 10.33 4.83 -18.00
C ARG A 224 9.99 5.50 -16.67
N PHE A 225 8.70 5.79 -16.44
CA PHE A 225 8.26 6.40 -15.18
C PHE A 225 8.71 5.60 -13.95
N VAL A 226 8.47 4.29 -13.97
CA VAL A 226 8.87 3.40 -12.87
C VAL A 226 10.39 3.39 -12.73
N THR A 227 11.13 3.15 -13.82
CA THR A 227 12.58 2.93 -13.73
C THR A 227 13.38 4.17 -13.32
N GLU A 228 12.97 5.36 -13.74
CA GLU A 228 13.60 6.63 -13.36
C GLU A 228 13.42 6.92 -11.86
N THR A 229 12.25 6.59 -11.30
CA THR A 229 11.90 6.93 -9.92
C THR A 229 12.25 5.85 -8.90
N LEU A 230 12.32 4.57 -9.31
CA LEU A 230 12.64 3.44 -8.42
C LEU A 230 14.13 3.30 -8.13
N ARG A 231 15.00 3.68 -9.08
CA ARG A 231 16.46 3.46 -8.96
C ARG A 231 17.09 4.16 -7.75
N PRO A 232 16.81 5.46 -7.48
CA PRO A 232 17.34 6.15 -6.29
C PRO A 232 16.90 5.51 -4.97
N TRP A 233 15.64 5.06 -4.90
CA TRP A 233 15.12 4.35 -3.74
C TRP A 233 15.78 2.99 -3.54
N MET A 234 16.05 2.27 -4.63
CA MET A 234 16.79 1.01 -4.58
C MET A 234 18.20 1.21 -4.04
N ASP A 235 18.91 2.24 -4.51
CA ASP A 235 20.24 2.62 -3.98
C ASP A 235 20.18 2.99 -2.49
N TYR A 236 19.14 3.72 -2.08
CA TYR A 236 18.90 4.05 -0.68
C TYR A 236 18.62 2.80 0.18
N SER A 237 17.81 1.87 -0.32
CA SER A 237 17.50 0.60 0.32
C SER A 237 18.76 -0.26 0.51
N ILE A 238 19.60 -0.37 -0.52
CA ILE A 238 20.88 -1.10 -0.44
C ILE A 238 21.75 -0.55 0.69
N GLN A 239 21.87 0.78 0.78
CA GLN A 239 22.72 1.44 1.77
C GLN A 239 22.17 1.43 3.19
N THR A 240 20.84 1.34 3.36
CA THR A 240 20.20 1.46 4.68
C THR A 240 19.70 0.14 5.26
N ARG A 241 19.46 -0.87 4.42
CA ARG A 241 18.85 -2.15 4.82
C ARG A 241 19.75 -3.36 4.61
N ASN A 242 20.96 -3.17 4.07
CA ASN A 242 21.88 -4.26 3.73
C ASN A 242 21.24 -5.32 2.82
N LEU A 243 20.44 -4.86 1.86
CA LEU A 243 19.79 -5.67 0.84
C LEU A 243 20.51 -5.48 -0.51
N PRO A 244 20.50 -6.45 -1.43
CA PRO A 244 21.05 -6.28 -2.78
C PRO A 244 20.09 -5.55 -3.74
N GLY A 245 19.08 -4.86 -3.21
CA GLY A 245 18.01 -4.21 -3.97
C GLY A 245 16.97 -3.59 -3.02
N CYS A 246 15.70 -3.62 -3.41
CA CYS A 246 14.59 -3.21 -2.56
C CYS A 246 13.47 -4.26 -2.50
N TRP A 247 12.76 -4.26 -1.38
CA TRP A 247 11.46 -4.92 -1.27
C TRP A 247 10.43 -4.14 -2.08
N ILE A 248 9.46 -4.85 -2.66
CA ILE A 248 8.36 -4.29 -3.46
C ILE A 248 7.05 -4.71 -2.80
N HIS A 249 6.65 -3.98 -1.76
CA HIS A 249 5.60 -4.42 -0.85
C HIS A 249 4.23 -4.35 -1.51
N ASP A 250 3.88 -3.19 -2.05
CA ASP A 250 2.52 -2.91 -2.54
C ASP A 250 2.19 -3.65 -3.84
N ALA A 251 3.21 -3.81 -4.70
CA ALA A 251 3.06 -4.55 -5.96
C ALA A 251 2.63 -6.01 -5.73
N LEU A 252 2.96 -6.60 -4.58
CA LEU A 252 2.51 -7.95 -4.24
C LEU A 252 0.99 -8.02 -4.05
N VAL A 253 0.34 -6.95 -3.57
CA VAL A 253 -1.12 -6.91 -3.39
C VAL A 253 -1.82 -7.04 -4.74
N VAL A 254 -1.40 -6.23 -5.71
CA VAL A 254 -1.96 -6.27 -7.07
C VAL A 254 -1.61 -7.58 -7.78
N ALA A 255 -0.39 -8.09 -7.60
CA ALA A 255 0.01 -9.37 -8.17
C ALA A 255 -0.82 -10.54 -7.61
N TRP A 256 -1.12 -10.54 -6.31
CA TRP A 256 -2.00 -11.54 -5.69
C TRP A 256 -3.40 -11.55 -6.32
N LEU A 257 -3.96 -10.36 -6.55
CA LEU A 257 -5.27 -10.22 -7.19
C LEU A 257 -5.27 -10.69 -8.65
N LEU A 258 -4.15 -10.59 -9.35
CA LEU A 258 -3.99 -11.06 -10.73
C LEU A 258 -3.75 -12.57 -10.82
N ASN A 259 -2.92 -13.12 -9.94
CA ASN A 259 -2.53 -14.52 -9.94
C ASN A 259 -2.18 -14.99 -8.52
N GLN A 260 -3.11 -15.70 -7.89
CA GLN A 260 -2.92 -16.25 -6.53
C GLN A 260 -1.79 -17.29 -6.44
N GLN A 261 -1.22 -17.79 -7.55
CA GLN A 261 -0.02 -18.63 -7.48
C GLN A 261 1.24 -17.86 -7.03
N VAL A 262 1.21 -16.52 -7.07
CA VAL A 262 2.33 -15.67 -6.63
C VAL A 262 2.59 -15.77 -5.14
N ALA A 263 1.62 -16.23 -4.34
CA ALA A 263 1.79 -16.35 -2.90
C ALA A 263 1.04 -17.54 -2.32
N LYS A 264 1.35 -17.86 -1.07
CA LYS A 264 0.50 -18.72 -0.22
C LYS A 264 -0.10 -17.86 0.87
N ALA A 265 -1.31 -18.20 1.25
CA ALA A 265 -2.04 -17.48 2.28
C ALA A 265 -2.83 -18.47 3.14
N ALA A 266 -3.24 -18.01 4.31
CA ALA A 266 -4.10 -18.77 5.19
C ALA A 266 -4.77 -17.87 6.22
N ASP A 267 -5.88 -18.36 6.78
CA ASP A 267 -6.83 -17.49 7.49
C ASP A 267 -6.47 -17.31 8.97
N TYR A 268 -6.63 -16.09 9.49
CA TYR A 268 -6.40 -15.77 10.89
C TYR A 268 -7.43 -14.77 11.40
N TYR A 269 -7.68 -14.77 12.70
CA TYR A 269 -8.12 -13.55 13.36
C TYR A 269 -6.93 -12.60 13.46
N VAL A 270 -7.12 -11.34 13.08
CA VAL A 270 -6.07 -10.32 13.07
C VAL A 270 -6.59 -9.07 13.76
N ASN A 271 -5.73 -8.42 14.55
CA ASN A 271 -6.04 -7.14 15.14
C ASN A 271 -4.75 -6.32 15.38
N VAL A 272 -4.91 -5.09 15.85
CA VAL A 272 -3.84 -4.15 16.19
C VAL A 272 -3.98 -3.67 17.63
N GLU A 273 -2.85 -3.45 18.30
CA GLU A 273 -2.79 -2.93 19.66
C GLU A 273 -3.01 -1.41 19.68
N LEU A 274 -4.02 -0.94 20.43
CA LEU A 274 -4.32 0.48 20.58
C LEU A 274 -3.86 1.06 21.92
N ARG A 275 -3.56 0.22 22.92
CA ARG A 275 -3.19 0.71 24.26
C ARG A 275 -1.91 1.56 24.19
N PRO A 276 -1.84 2.67 24.95
CA PRO A 276 -0.63 3.47 25.04
C PRO A 276 0.58 2.61 25.45
N GLY A 277 1.72 2.83 24.79
CA GLY A 277 2.96 2.12 25.09
C GLY A 277 3.73 1.70 23.84
N GLN A 278 4.82 0.96 24.07
CA GLN A 278 5.76 0.56 23.00
C GLN A 278 5.13 -0.33 21.92
N THR A 279 4.05 -1.05 22.25
CA THR A 279 3.37 -1.95 21.32
C THR A 279 2.21 -1.29 20.58
N ARG A 280 1.90 0.00 20.80
CA ARG A 280 0.83 0.68 20.07
C ARG A 280 1.09 0.66 18.56
N GLY A 281 0.11 0.19 17.79
CA GLY A 281 0.22 -0.06 16.34
C GLY A 281 0.76 -1.44 15.97
N LYS A 282 1.14 -2.28 16.95
CA LYS A 282 1.57 -3.66 16.68
C LYS A 282 0.38 -4.52 16.28
N SER A 283 0.48 -5.18 15.12
CA SER A 283 -0.47 -6.21 14.73
C SER A 283 -0.19 -7.55 15.39
N TRP A 284 -1.25 -8.31 15.64
CA TRP A 284 -1.19 -9.67 16.17
C TRP A 284 -2.25 -10.54 15.49
N ARG A 285 -2.00 -11.86 15.46
CA ARG A 285 -2.88 -12.82 14.81
C ARG A 285 -2.93 -14.16 15.53
N TYR A 286 -4.04 -14.89 15.40
CA TYR A 286 -4.18 -16.25 15.92
C TYR A 286 -5.17 -17.09 15.12
N ARG A 287 -5.15 -18.40 15.34
CA ARG A 287 -6.14 -19.36 14.81
C ARG A 287 -6.77 -20.16 15.94
N PRO A 288 -8.07 -20.46 15.86
CA PRO A 288 -8.70 -21.40 16.78
C PRO A 288 -8.33 -22.87 16.43
N PRO A 289 -8.46 -23.80 17.39
CA PRO A 289 -8.66 -23.51 18.81
C PRO A 289 -7.39 -22.94 19.45
N LEU A 290 -7.55 -22.00 20.39
CA LEU A 290 -6.45 -21.54 21.22
C LEU A 290 -6.07 -22.62 22.23
N ARG A 291 -4.77 -22.78 22.49
CA ARG A 291 -4.29 -23.71 23.54
C ARG A 291 -4.51 -23.17 24.95
N VAL A 292 -4.56 -21.84 25.09
CA VAL A 292 -4.88 -21.11 26.31
C VAL A 292 -5.88 -20.02 25.91
N ASP A 293 -7.09 -20.10 26.41
CA ASP A 293 -8.24 -19.25 26.07
C ASP A 293 -8.82 -18.49 27.28
N VAL A 294 -8.18 -18.61 28.44
CA VAL A 294 -8.58 -17.92 29.68
C VAL A 294 -8.48 -16.40 29.49
N ALA A 295 -9.56 -15.69 29.81
CA ALA A 295 -9.67 -14.23 29.70
C ALA A 295 -9.45 -13.68 28.27
N ILE A 296 -9.78 -14.48 27.25
CA ILE A 296 -9.83 -14.03 25.86
C ILE A 296 -11.29 -14.00 25.43
N GLU A 297 -11.77 -12.80 25.08
CA GLU A 297 -13.10 -12.65 24.51
C GLU A 297 -13.11 -13.22 23.08
N PRO A 298 -14.18 -13.95 22.69
CA PRO A 298 -14.36 -14.38 21.31
C PRO A 298 -14.32 -13.17 20.37
N SER A 299 -13.57 -13.27 19.28
CA SER A 299 -13.58 -12.22 18.26
C SER A 299 -14.94 -12.17 17.58
N THR A 300 -15.47 -10.96 17.44
CA THR A 300 -16.65 -10.67 16.62
C THR A 300 -16.28 -10.35 15.17
N ALA A 301 -14.99 -10.26 14.85
CA ALA A 301 -14.49 -9.97 13.52
C ALA A 301 -14.51 -11.22 12.63
N GLY A 302 -14.48 -11.02 11.31
CA GLY A 302 -14.28 -12.10 10.35
C GLY A 302 -12.85 -12.65 10.36
N LEU A 303 -12.66 -13.81 9.75
CA LEU A 303 -11.32 -14.30 9.42
C LEU A 303 -10.73 -13.43 8.31
N VAL A 304 -9.44 -13.12 8.44
CA VAL A 304 -8.64 -12.38 7.45
C VAL A 304 -7.74 -13.36 6.71
N HIS A 305 -7.70 -13.25 5.38
CA HIS A 305 -6.83 -14.07 4.54
C HIS A 305 -5.41 -13.50 4.52
N VAL A 306 -4.48 -14.09 5.27
CA VAL A 306 -3.14 -13.50 5.46
C VAL A 306 -2.10 -14.20 4.60
N LEU A 307 -1.41 -13.47 3.73
CA LEU A 307 -0.30 -14.00 2.93
C LEU A 307 0.90 -14.38 3.82
N GLN A 308 1.59 -15.46 3.45
CA GLN A 308 2.65 -16.10 4.23
C GLN A 308 3.98 -16.19 3.47
N THR A 309 3.94 -16.54 2.19
CA THR A 309 5.14 -16.73 1.36
C THR A 309 4.89 -16.22 -0.05
N VAL A 310 5.93 -15.75 -0.73
CA VAL A 310 5.85 -15.25 -2.10
C VAL A 310 6.77 -16.03 -3.05
N ASP A 311 6.30 -16.28 -4.27
CA ASP A 311 7.15 -16.62 -5.41
C ASP A 311 7.64 -15.33 -6.07
N ASN A 312 8.80 -14.84 -5.61
CA ASN A 312 9.37 -13.60 -6.12
C ASN A 312 9.70 -13.65 -7.62
N ARG A 313 10.01 -14.83 -8.19
CA ARG A 313 10.29 -14.94 -9.62
C ARG A 313 9.03 -14.73 -10.44
N LEU A 314 7.92 -15.33 -10.01
CA LEU A 314 6.62 -15.11 -10.62
C LEU A 314 6.22 -13.64 -10.50
N LEU A 315 6.39 -13.02 -9.33
CA LEU A 315 6.11 -11.59 -9.12
C LEU A 315 6.87 -10.69 -10.11
N LEU A 316 8.19 -10.86 -10.23
CA LEU A 316 9.01 -10.09 -11.17
C LEU A 316 8.60 -10.33 -12.62
N SER A 317 8.27 -11.58 -13.00
CA SER A 317 7.80 -11.88 -14.36
C SER A 317 6.46 -11.23 -14.69
N MET A 318 5.57 -11.08 -13.71
CA MET A 318 4.30 -10.40 -13.87
C MET A 318 4.50 -8.89 -14.09
N LEU A 319 5.42 -8.29 -13.34
CA LEU A 319 5.81 -6.88 -13.51
C LEU A 319 6.42 -6.64 -14.90
N GLU A 320 7.40 -7.45 -15.32
CA GLU A 320 8.00 -7.34 -16.66
C GLU A 320 6.96 -7.46 -17.76
N LYS A 321 5.99 -8.38 -17.62
CA LYS A 321 4.93 -8.57 -18.61
C LYS A 321 3.93 -7.41 -18.65
N ALA A 322 3.57 -6.84 -17.49
CA ALA A 322 2.62 -5.74 -17.44
C ALA A 322 3.21 -4.42 -17.96
N LEU A 323 4.53 -4.23 -17.83
CA LEU A 323 5.22 -3.00 -18.23
C LEU A 323 5.69 -3.02 -19.70
N ALA A 324 5.50 -4.13 -20.41
CA ALA A 324 5.91 -4.36 -21.80
C ALA A 324 4.85 -3.86 -22.79
#